data_AF-A0A8B6G4I1-F1
#
_entry.id   AF-A0A8B6G4I1-F1
#
_cell.length_a   1.000
_cell.length_b   1.000
_cell.length_c   1.000
_cell.angle_alpha   90.00
_cell.angle_beta   90.00
_cell.angle_gamma   90.00
#
_symmetry.space_group_name_H-M   'P 1'
#
loop_
_entity.id
_entity.type
_entity.pdbx_description
1 polymer ?
#
loop_
_entity_poly.entity_id
_entity_poly.type
_entity_poly.pdbx_seq_one_letter_code
_entity_poly.pdbx_strand_id
1 'polypeptide(L)'
;MAHAHDRLTKHFGKDGKEAKKSHEFAREKALNFLAVMENTKDDIRTQFNTKNAEVVRKNREILSSVIKCVILCGRQNLPLRGHRDDSQHIGDKNTNSGNFQALLDFCIDSGDENLKRYLESWDFIVNRRREDIANRAFPSKANPIPAADLRLPSGDTTISL
;
A
#
# COMPACT_ATOMS: atom_id res chain seq x y z
N MET A 1 39.95 32.29 30.87
CA MET A 1 38.86 32.56 29.90
C MET A 1 38.46 31.33 29.07
N ALA A 2 39.37 30.43 28.68
CA ALA A 2 39.03 29.22 27.91
C ALA A 2 38.23 28.14 28.70
N HIS A 3 38.35 28.09 30.02
CA HIS A 3 37.70 27.07 30.86
C HIS A 3 36.20 27.30 31.10
N ALA A 4 35.68 28.52 30.86
CA ALA A 4 34.27 28.86 31.05
C ALA A 4 33.43 28.51 29.82
N HIS A 5 34.01 28.58 28.62
CA HIS A 5 33.32 28.30 27.36
C HIS A 5 33.04 26.78 27.18
N ASP A 6 33.93 25.92 27.68
CA ASP A 6 33.78 24.45 27.62
C ASP A 6 32.70 23.90 28.58
N ARG A 7 32.39 24.61 29.67
CA ARG A 7 31.34 24.19 30.63
C ARG A 7 29.93 24.49 30.12
N LEU A 8 29.75 25.55 29.31
CA LEU A 8 28.48 25.87 28.67
C LEU A 8 28.11 24.86 27.58
N THR A 9 29.06 24.47 26.73
CA THR A 9 28.80 23.48 25.66
C THR A 9 28.55 22.07 26.19
N LYS A 10 29.11 21.69 27.34
CA LYS A 10 28.89 20.36 27.95
C LYS A 10 27.52 20.19 28.62
N HIS A 11 26.89 21.25 29.13
CA HIS A 11 25.52 21.16 29.69
C HIS A 11 24.42 21.24 28.63
N PHE A 12 24.63 21.92 27.51
CA PHE A 12 23.60 22.07 26.46
C PHE A 12 23.75 21.09 25.28
N GLY A 13 24.79 20.27 25.23
CA GLY A 13 25.13 19.47 24.05
C GLY A 13 24.17 18.32 23.70
N LYS A 14 23.53 17.71 24.71
CA LYS A 14 22.49 16.69 24.55
C LYS A 14 21.10 17.28 24.81
N ASP A 15 20.91 17.94 25.94
CA ASP A 15 19.62 18.51 26.37
C ASP A 15 19.15 19.67 25.48
N GLY A 16 20.09 20.50 24.96
CA GLY A 16 19.77 21.60 24.04
C GLY A 16 19.36 21.12 22.64
N LYS A 17 19.80 19.93 22.21
CA LYS A 17 19.37 19.34 20.92
C LYS A 17 17.96 18.77 21.03
N GLU A 18 17.63 18.12 22.13
CA GLU A 18 16.27 17.64 22.41
C GLU A 18 15.28 18.79 22.66
N ALA A 19 15.68 19.82 23.41
CA ALA A 19 14.88 21.02 23.61
C ALA A 19 14.58 21.75 22.29
N LYS A 20 15.57 21.84 21.38
CA LYS A 20 15.38 22.42 20.04
C LYS A 20 14.35 21.63 19.20
N LYS A 21 14.44 20.30 19.21
CA LYS A 21 13.48 19.43 18.52
C LYS A 21 12.07 19.51 19.11
N SER A 22 11.96 19.57 20.44
CA SER A 22 10.67 19.71 21.12
C SER A 22 10.00 21.04 20.76
N HIS A 23 10.76 22.13 20.76
CA HIS A 23 10.26 23.44 20.35
C HIS A 23 9.86 23.47 18.86
N GLU A 24 10.65 22.85 17.99
CA GLU A 24 10.34 22.73 16.55
C GLU A 24 9.04 21.95 16.32
N PHE A 25 8.87 20.82 16.99
CA PHE A 25 7.65 20.00 16.93
C PHE A 25 6.42 20.72 17.53
N ALA A 26 6.60 21.47 18.62
CA ALA A 26 5.54 22.29 19.19
C ALA A 26 5.12 23.40 18.21
N ARG A 27 6.09 24.02 17.52
CA ARG A 27 5.83 25.02 16.48
C ARG A 27 5.04 24.42 15.31
N GLU A 28 5.43 23.26 14.82
CA GLU A 28 4.75 22.54 13.75
C GLU A 28 3.29 22.19 14.12
N LYS A 29 3.07 21.71 15.35
CA LYS A 29 1.71 21.46 15.87
C LYS A 29 0.86 22.72 15.94
N ALA A 30 1.43 23.83 16.38
CA ALA A 30 0.72 25.11 16.45
C ALA A 30 0.35 25.62 15.05
N LEU A 31 1.26 25.51 14.08
CA LEU A 31 0.99 25.86 12.68
C LEU A 31 -0.11 24.98 12.08
N ASN A 32 -0.06 23.67 12.33
CA ASN A 32 -1.11 22.75 11.90
C ASN A 32 -2.47 23.06 12.53
N PHE A 33 -2.50 23.40 13.81
CA PHE A 33 -3.72 23.82 14.50
C PHE A 33 -4.31 25.07 13.86
N LEU A 34 -3.49 26.10 13.60
CA LEU A 34 -3.93 27.32 12.91
C LEU A 34 -4.46 27.01 11.52
N ALA A 35 -3.76 26.19 10.73
CA ALA A 35 -4.18 25.80 9.39
C ALA A 35 -5.56 25.12 9.37
N VAL A 36 -5.85 24.26 10.35
CA VAL A 36 -7.17 23.63 10.49
C VAL A 36 -8.23 24.64 10.91
N MET A 37 -7.93 25.54 11.86
CA MET A 37 -8.86 26.58 12.31
C MET A 37 -9.18 27.60 11.21
N GLU A 38 -8.22 27.89 10.34
CA GLU A 38 -8.36 28.78 9.18
C GLU A 38 -8.96 28.05 7.96
N ASN A 39 -9.33 26.76 8.07
CA ASN A 39 -9.83 25.91 6.98
C ASN A 39 -8.89 25.83 5.76
N THR A 40 -7.59 26.03 5.96
CA THR A 40 -6.58 25.83 4.91
C THR A 40 -6.10 24.37 4.83
N LYS A 41 -6.34 23.59 5.90
CA LYS A 41 -6.07 22.15 5.98
C LYS A 41 -7.26 21.42 6.59
N ASP A 42 -7.60 20.25 6.06
CA ASP A 42 -8.66 19.42 6.61
C ASP A 42 -8.29 18.90 8.01
N ASP A 43 -9.28 18.79 8.90
CA ASP A 43 -9.09 18.11 10.18
C ASP A 43 -8.88 16.60 10.00
N ILE A 44 -8.35 15.93 11.04
CA ILE A 44 -8.01 14.50 11.00
C ILE A 44 -9.23 13.63 10.68
N ARG A 45 -10.41 13.97 11.20
CA ARG A 45 -11.65 13.20 10.97
C ARG A 45 -12.05 13.30 9.51
N THR A 46 -11.99 14.50 8.94
CA THR A 46 -12.30 14.77 7.54
C THR A 46 -11.31 14.04 6.63
N GLN A 47 -10.01 14.13 6.90
CA GLN A 47 -8.99 13.37 6.16
C GLN A 47 -9.26 11.85 6.19
N PHE A 48 -9.55 11.29 7.37
CA PHE A 48 -9.84 9.87 7.51
C PHE A 48 -11.10 9.46 6.73
N ASN A 49 -12.17 10.24 6.83
CA ASN A 49 -13.41 10.00 6.11
C ASN A 49 -13.19 10.04 4.59
N THR A 50 -12.43 11.02 4.09
CA THR A 50 -12.09 11.15 2.67
C THR A 50 -11.30 9.94 2.20
N LYS A 51 -10.26 9.53 2.93
CA LYS A 51 -9.46 8.34 2.59
C LYS A 51 -10.29 7.06 2.61
N ASN A 52 -11.16 6.89 3.61
CA ASN A 52 -12.06 5.75 3.66
C ASN A 52 -13.04 5.73 2.47
N ALA A 53 -13.60 6.89 2.12
CA ALA A 53 -14.49 7.01 0.96
C ALA A 53 -13.77 6.68 -0.36
N GLU A 54 -12.52 7.12 -0.52
CA GLU A 54 -11.67 6.77 -1.67
C GLU A 54 -11.46 5.25 -1.77
N VAL A 55 -11.14 4.58 -0.66
CA VAL A 55 -10.95 3.12 -0.61
C VAL A 55 -12.25 2.39 -0.95
N VAL A 56 -13.38 2.80 -0.37
CA VAL A 56 -14.68 2.22 -0.65
C VAL A 56 -15.03 2.38 -2.13
N ARG A 57 -14.81 3.55 -2.72
CA ARG A 57 -15.05 3.80 -4.15
C ARG A 57 -14.21 2.85 -5.02
N LYS A 58 -12.90 2.78 -4.78
CA LYS A 58 -11.99 1.88 -5.54
C LYS A 58 -12.41 0.42 -5.43
N ASN A 59 -12.74 -0.05 -4.22
CA ASN A 59 -13.19 -1.43 -4.01
C ASN A 59 -14.50 -1.71 -4.75
N ARG A 60 -15.44 -0.77 -4.77
CA ARG A 60 -16.71 -0.92 -5.51
C ARG A 60 -16.49 -0.99 -7.02
N GLU A 61 -15.56 -0.21 -7.56
CA GLU A 61 -15.18 -0.25 -8.98
C GLU A 61 -14.62 -1.63 -9.34
N ILE A 62 -13.65 -2.13 -8.58
CA ILE A 62 -13.04 -3.45 -8.79
C ILE A 62 -14.08 -4.56 -8.68
N LEU A 63 -14.89 -4.55 -7.61
CA LEU A 63 -15.95 -5.54 -7.40
C LEU A 63 -16.99 -5.50 -8.52
N SER A 64 -17.29 -4.33 -9.09
CA SER A 64 -18.22 -4.21 -10.21
C SER A 64 -17.72 -5.02 -11.41
N SER A 65 -16.45 -4.87 -11.79
CA SER A 65 -15.85 -5.62 -12.91
C SER A 65 -15.83 -7.12 -12.66
N VAL A 66 -15.43 -7.53 -11.45
CA VAL A 66 -15.43 -8.94 -11.03
C VAL A 66 -16.83 -9.56 -11.10
N ILE A 67 -17.84 -8.87 -10.56
CA ILE A 67 -19.23 -9.36 -10.53
C ILE A 67 -19.81 -9.42 -11.95
N LYS A 68 -19.50 -8.45 -12.82
CA LYS A 68 -19.93 -8.50 -14.23
C LYS A 68 -19.40 -9.75 -14.95
N CYS A 69 -18.15 -10.17 -14.68
CA CYS A 69 -17.61 -11.41 -15.21
C CYS A 69 -18.41 -12.63 -14.73
N VAL A 70 -18.72 -12.70 -13.43
CA VAL A 70 -19.54 -13.80 -12.87
C VAL A 70 -20.94 -13.83 -13.48
N ILE A 71 -21.60 -12.66 -13.61
CA ILE A 71 -22.92 -12.54 -14.23
C ILE A 71 -22.87 -13.00 -15.68
N LEU A 72 -21.84 -12.61 -16.45
CA LEU A 72 -21.68 -13.02 -17.83
C LEU A 72 -21.56 -14.54 -17.94
N CYS A 73 -20.72 -15.17 -17.12
CA CYS A 73 -20.59 -16.62 -17.07
C CYS A 73 -21.94 -17.30 -16.78
N GLY A 74 -22.67 -16.82 -15.76
CA GLY A 74 -23.98 -17.37 -15.42
C GLY A 74 -25.02 -17.22 -16.54
N ARG A 75 -25.05 -16.07 -17.21
CA ARG A 75 -26.00 -15.79 -18.31
C ARG A 75 -25.72 -16.60 -19.56
N GLN A 76 -24.43 -16.83 -19.86
CA GLN A 76 -24.00 -17.59 -21.04
C GLN A 76 -23.84 -19.09 -20.75
N ASN A 77 -24.18 -19.53 -19.54
CA ASN A 77 -23.99 -20.90 -19.07
C ASN A 77 -22.53 -21.40 -19.24
N LEU A 78 -21.58 -20.49 -19.01
CA LEU A 78 -20.15 -20.80 -19.03
C LEU A 78 -19.70 -21.23 -17.63
N PRO A 79 -18.99 -22.35 -17.48
CA PRO A 79 -18.43 -22.73 -16.19
C PRO A 79 -17.38 -21.71 -15.76
N LEU A 80 -17.39 -21.30 -14.48
CA LEU A 80 -16.41 -20.34 -13.96
C LEU A 80 -14.98 -20.88 -14.05
N ARG A 81 -14.81 -22.18 -13.74
CA ARG A 81 -13.51 -22.87 -13.65
C ARG A 81 -13.18 -23.60 -14.95
N GLY A 82 -11.88 -23.68 -15.24
CA GLY A 82 -11.33 -24.43 -16.37
C GLY A 82 -10.95 -25.86 -15.97
N HIS A 83 -10.35 -26.59 -16.92
CA HIS A 83 -9.86 -27.95 -16.66
C HIS A 83 -8.66 -27.96 -15.70
N ARG A 84 -7.86 -26.89 -15.69
CA ARG A 84 -6.67 -26.73 -14.84
C ARG A 84 -6.72 -25.40 -14.08
N ASP A 85 -7.68 -25.29 -13.17
CA ASP A 85 -7.82 -24.18 -12.22
C ASP A 85 -7.20 -24.56 -10.86
N ASP A 86 -5.94 -24.96 -10.92
CA ASP A 86 -5.11 -25.29 -9.76
C ASP A 86 -3.92 -24.32 -9.69
N SER A 87 -3.34 -24.20 -8.50
CA SER A 87 -2.26 -23.24 -8.22
C SER A 87 -1.01 -23.43 -9.09
N GLN A 88 -0.88 -24.59 -9.76
CA GLN A 88 0.26 -24.93 -10.61
C GLN A 88 0.17 -24.30 -12.01
N HIS A 89 -1.03 -23.96 -12.47
CA HIS A 89 -1.27 -23.45 -13.83
C HIS A 89 -1.83 -22.01 -13.83
N ILE A 90 -1.86 -21.35 -12.66
CA ILE A 90 -2.21 -19.93 -12.56
C ILE A 90 -1.21 -19.11 -13.39
N GLY A 91 -1.71 -18.40 -14.40
CA GLY A 91 -0.89 -17.57 -15.31
C GLY A 91 -0.30 -18.32 -16.51
N ASP A 92 -0.49 -19.64 -16.62
CA ASP A 92 -0.07 -20.38 -17.82
C ASP A 92 -1.07 -20.18 -18.95
N LYS A 93 -0.71 -19.30 -19.89
CA LYS A 93 -1.50 -18.98 -21.09
C LYS A 93 -1.69 -20.15 -22.06
N ASN A 94 -0.91 -21.23 -21.92
CA ASN A 94 -1.05 -22.43 -22.73
C ASN A 94 -2.07 -23.42 -22.14
N THR A 95 -2.61 -23.13 -20.95
CA THR A 95 -3.61 -23.97 -20.30
C THR A 95 -4.94 -23.24 -20.17
N ASN A 96 -6.03 -24.01 -20.17
CA ASN A 96 -7.35 -23.47 -19.88
C ASN A 96 -7.50 -23.28 -18.36
N SER A 97 -7.06 -22.12 -17.88
CA SER A 97 -7.20 -21.64 -16.49
C SER A 97 -8.65 -21.37 -16.08
N GLY A 98 -9.57 -21.28 -17.05
CA GLY A 98 -11.01 -21.15 -16.84
C GLY A 98 -11.58 -19.84 -17.37
N ASN A 99 -12.90 -19.86 -17.62
CA ASN A 99 -13.58 -18.73 -18.25
C ASN A 99 -13.57 -17.48 -17.36
N PHE A 100 -13.63 -17.64 -16.04
CA PHE A 100 -13.57 -16.50 -15.14
C PHE A 100 -12.21 -15.79 -15.18
N GLN A 101 -11.10 -16.55 -15.14
CA GLN A 101 -9.76 -15.99 -15.26
C GLN A 101 -9.57 -15.30 -16.61
N ALA A 102 -9.96 -15.96 -17.71
CA ALA A 102 -9.86 -15.39 -19.05
C ALA A 102 -10.68 -14.10 -19.22
N LEU A 103 -11.84 -13.99 -18.55
CA LEU A 103 -12.63 -12.76 -18.57
C LEU A 103 -11.99 -11.63 -17.76
N LEU A 104 -11.35 -11.93 -16.63
CA LEU A 104 -10.59 -10.91 -15.88
C LEU A 104 -9.42 -10.39 -16.70
N ASP A 105 -8.67 -11.28 -17.35
CA ASP A 105 -7.57 -10.91 -18.25
C ASP A 105 -8.10 -10.05 -19.41
N PHE A 106 -9.23 -10.44 -20.01
CA PHE A 106 -9.89 -9.65 -21.04
C PHE A 106 -10.31 -8.25 -20.56
N CYS A 107 -10.83 -8.12 -19.33
CA CYS A 107 -11.16 -6.81 -18.75
C CYS A 107 -9.91 -5.93 -18.59
N ILE A 108 -8.79 -6.52 -18.18
CA ILE A 108 -7.50 -5.81 -18.08
C ILE A 108 -7.02 -5.36 -19.46
N ASP A 109 -7.03 -6.27 -20.44
CA ASP A 109 -6.64 -5.96 -21.82
C ASP A 109 -7.57 -4.92 -22.47
N SER A 110 -8.82 -4.85 -22.02
CA SER A 110 -9.81 -3.84 -22.42
C SER A 110 -9.64 -2.48 -21.72
N GLY A 111 -8.66 -2.35 -20.80
CA GLY A 111 -8.30 -1.09 -20.15
C GLY A 111 -8.79 -0.90 -18.71
N ASP A 112 -9.20 -1.97 -18.00
CA ASP A 112 -9.53 -1.88 -16.57
C ASP A 112 -8.26 -1.78 -15.70
N GLU A 113 -7.70 -0.57 -15.65
CA GLU A 113 -6.48 -0.26 -14.90
C GLU A 113 -6.61 -0.40 -13.38
N ASN A 114 -7.83 -0.27 -12.85
CA ASN A 114 -8.08 -0.44 -11.42
C ASN A 114 -8.01 -1.93 -11.04
N LEU A 115 -8.64 -2.79 -11.84
CA LEU A 115 -8.57 -4.24 -11.67
C LEU A 115 -7.13 -4.74 -11.85
N LYS A 116 -6.42 -4.25 -12.88
CA LYS A 116 -5.01 -4.58 -13.12
C LYS A 116 -4.13 -4.30 -11.90
N ARG A 117 -4.13 -3.05 -11.42
CA ARG A 117 -3.33 -2.64 -10.26
C ARG A 117 -3.66 -3.45 -9.01
N TYR A 118 -4.93 -3.78 -8.82
CA TYR A 118 -5.36 -4.60 -7.69
C TYR A 118 -4.77 -6.01 -7.76
N LEU A 119 -4.87 -6.69 -8.91
CA LEU A 119 -4.34 -8.05 -9.07
C LEU A 119 -2.81 -8.09 -8.97
N GLU A 120 -2.11 -7.12 -9.57
CA GLU A 120 -0.65 -7.00 -9.48
C GLU A 120 -0.19 -6.75 -8.02
N SER A 121 -0.89 -5.88 -7.30
CA SER A 121 -0.60 -5.63 -5.88
C SER A 121 -0.82 -6.89 -5.03
N TRP A 122 -1.83 -7.68 -5.33
CA TRP A 122 -2.10 -8.93 -4.61
C TRP A 122 -1.04 -9.99 -4.88
N ASP A 123 -0.61 -10.13 -6.13
CA ASP A 123 0.47 -11.07 -6.48
C ASP A 123 1.76 -10.74 -5.71
N PHE A 124 2.13 -9.44 -5.68
CA PHE A 124 3.26 -8.97 -4.89
C PHE A 124 3.12 -9.31 -3.39
N ILE A 125 1.98 -9.01 -2.77
CA ILE A 125 1.74 -9.29 -1.33
C ILE A 125 1.78 -10.80 -1.04
N VAL A 126 1.20 -11.62 -1.92
CA VAL A 126 1.17 -13.07 -1.74
C VAL A 126 2.58 -13.66 -1.86
N ASN A 127 3.34 -13.24 -2.86
CA ASN A 127 4.71 -13.71 -3.06
C ASN A 127 5.62 -13.29 -1.90
N ARG A 128 5.47 -12.05 -1.41
CA ARG A 128 6.16 -11.57 -0.19
C ARG A 128 5.84 -12.43 1.04
N ARG A 129 4.55 -12.71 1.28
CA ARG A 129 4.14 -13.55 2.42
C ARG A 129 4.67 -14.98 2.31
N ARG A 130 4.75 -15.53 1.09
CA ARG A 130 5.35 -16.86 0.85
C ARG A 130 6.83 -16.87 1.20
N GLU A 131 7.58 -15.85 0.78
CA GLU A 131 8.99 -15.69 1.13
C GLU A 131 9.19 -15.54 2.64
N ASP A 132 8.40 -14.72 3.32
CA ASP A 132 8.49 -14.52 4.77
C ASP A 132 8.21 -15.82 5.54
N ILE A 133 7.23 -16.62 5.09
CA ILE A 133 6.94 -17.94 5.68
C ILE A 133 8.09 -18.91 5.43
N ALA A 134 8.65 -18.94 4.21
CA ALA A 134 9.78 -19.80 3.88
C ALA A 134 11.04 -19.43 4.68
N ASN A 135 11.34 -18.13 4.79
CA ASN A 135 12.46 -17.59 5.57
C ASN A 135 12.29 -17.88 7.06
N ARG A 136 11.05 -17.84 7.59
CA ARG A 136 10.76 -18.22 8.98
C ARG A 136 10.90 -19.72 9.23
N ALA A 137 10.50 -20.56 8.28
CA ALA A 137 10.59 -22.01 8.40
C ALA A 137 12.03 -22.53 8.21
N PHE A 138 12.82 -21.88 7.36
CA PHE A 138 14.18 -22.28 7.00
C PHE A 138 15.15 -21.09 7.00
N PRO A 139 15.50 -20.56 8.18
CA PRO A 139 16.29 -19.33 8.31
C PRO A 139 17.71 -19.42 7.75
N SER A 140 18.28 -20.63 7.62
CA SER A 140 19.60 -20.84 7.04
C SER A 140 19.66 -20.64 5.51
N LYS A 141 18.51 -20.53 4.84
CA LYS A 141 18.38 -20.27 3.39
C LYS A 141 17.77 -18.90 3.08
N ALA A 142 17.75 -17.99 4.05
CA ALA A 142 17.11 -16.70 3.90
C ALA A 142 17.80 -15.87 2.81
N ASN A 143 17.07 -15.50 1.77
CA ASN A 143 17.54 -14.54 0.78
C ASN A 143 17.37 -13.11 1.34
N PRO A 144 18.38 -12.23 1.22
CA PRO A 144 18.23 -10.83 1.61
C PRO A 144 17.12 -10.16 0.80
N ILE A 145 16.31 -9.33 1.47
CA ILE A 145 15.28 -8.53 0.80
C ILE A 145 15.97 -7.58 -0.21
N PRO A 146 15.62 -7.61 -1.51
CA PRO A 146 16.19 -6.69 -2.49
C PRO A 146 15.85 -5.24 -2.13
N ALA A 147 16.81 -4.32 -2.23
CA ALA A 147 16.61 -2.90 -1.85
C ALA A 147 15.50 -2.18 -2.66
N ALA A 148 15.13 -2.72 -3.83
CA ALA A 148 14.02 -2.21 -4.64
C ALA A 148 12.63 -2.46 -4.01
N ASP A 149 12.49 -3.52 -3.18
CA ASP A 149 11.22 -3.94 -2.55
C ASP A 149 10.93 -3.25 -1.21
N LEU A 150 11.84 -2.40 -0.72
CA LEU A 150 11.57 -1.51 0.43
C LEU A 150 10.67 -0.31 0.05
N ARG A 151 10.46 -0.06 -1.24
CA ARG A 151 9.43 0.87 -1.68
C ARG A 151 8.09 0.16 -1.56
N LEU A 152 7.37 0.45 -0.46
CA LEU A 152 5.90 0.39 -0.50
C LEU A 152 5.45 1.02 -1.82
N PRO A 153 4.43 0.45 -2.51
CA PRO A 153 3.88 1.06 -3.72
C PRO A 153 3.69 2.53 -3.40
N SER A 154 4.32 3.39 -4.20
CA SER A 154 4.34 4.83 -4.00
C SER A 154 2.93 5.38 -4.20
N GLY A 155 2.05 5.15 -3.23
CA GLY A 155 1.02 6.10 -2.90
C GLY A 155 1.75 7.30 -2.34
N ASP A 156 1.45 8.47 -2.88
CA ASP A 156 1.82 9.79 -2.35
C ASP A 156 1.61 9.81 -0.84
N THR A 157 2.64 9.37 -0.12
CA THR A 157 2.77 9.53 1.32
C THR A 157 3.74 10.69 1.51
N THR A 158 3.53 11.76 0.76
CA THR A 158 3.62 13.08 1.37
C THR A 158 2.46 13.18 2.33
N ILE A 159 2.62 12.59 3.52
CA ILE A 159 2.02 13.20 4.70
C ILE A 159 2.82 14.49 4.84
N SER A 160 2.36 15.53 4.15
CA SER A 160 2.68 16.90 4.55
C SER A 160 2.01 17.09 5.89
N LEU A 161 2.72 16.70 6.95
CA LEU A 161 2.51 17.28 8.26
C LEU A 161 2.71 18.80 8.13
#